data_AF-A0A359MYM9-F1
#
_entry.id   AF-A0A359MYM9-F1
#
_cell.length_a   1.000
_cell.length_b   1.000
_cell.length_c   1.000
_cell.angle_alpha   90.00
_cell.angle_beta   90.00
_cell.angle_gamma   90.00
#
_symmetry.space_group_name_H-M   'P 1'
#
loop_
_entity.id
_entity.type
_entity.pdbx_description
1 polymer ?
#
loop_
_entity_poly.entity_id
_entity_poly.type
_entity_poly.pdbx_seq_one_letter_code
_entity_poly.pdbx_strand_id
1 'polypeptide(L)' 'TAKSCAHPDDQRTGPSGTIIRQLLQKGEVVPDTIMRPEISQLLIQQGNIFVQ' A
#
# COMPACT_ATOMS: atom_id res chain seq x y z
N THR A 1 -11.99 -18.05 -5.67
CA THR A 1 -11.63 -17.39 -6.95
C THR A 1 -10.23 -17.79 -7.33
N ALA A 2 -10.03 -18.43 -8.47
CA ALA A 2 -8.68 -18.71 -8.98
C ALA A 2 -8.01 -17.39 -9.34
N LYS A 3 -6.78 -17.17 -8.85
CA LYS A 3 -6.01 -15.96 -9.19
C LYS A 3 -5.66 -16.01 -10.68
N SER A 4 -5.80 -14.87 -11.37
CA SER A 4 -5.61 -14.78 -12.83
C SER A 4 -4.14 -14.77 -13.27
N CYS A 5 -3.20 -14.50 -12.36
CA CYS A 5 -1.78 -14.44 -12.69
C CYS A 5 -1.11 -15.81 -12.51
N ALA A 6 -0.41 -16.28 -13.55
CA ALA A 6 0.26 -17.59 -13.59
C ALA A 6 1.64 -17.60 -12.89
N HIS A 7 2.05 -16.48 -12.29
CA HIS A 7 3.32 -16.38 -11.59
C HIS A 7 3.29 -17.09 -10.23
N PRO A 8 4.43 -17.69 -9.82
CA PRO A 8 4.60 -18.29 -8.51
C PRO A 8 4.49 -17.25 -7.39
N ASP A 9 4.21 -17.70 -6.16
CA ASP A 9 3.90 -16.81 -5.03
C ASP A 9 5.07 -15.94 -4.58
N ASP A 10 6.31 -16.38 -4.81
CA ASP A 10 7.55 -15.64 -4.52
C ASP A 10 7.73 -14.40 -5.41
N GLN A 11 7.10 -14.38 -6.59
CA GLN A 11 7.09 -13.23 -7.51
C GLN A 11 5.94 -12.25 -7.22
N ARG A 12 5.20 -12.47 -6.13
CA ARG A 12 4.09 -11.61 -5.74
C ARG A 12 4.50 -10.71 -4.59
N THR A 13 4.51 -9.41 -4.84
CA THR A 13 4.55 -8.42 -3.77
C THR A 13 3.17 -8.30 -3.16
N GLY A 14 3.00 -8.85 -1.95
CA GLY A 14 1.75 -8.79 -1.19
C GLY A 14 1.86 -7.90 0.04
N PRO A 15 1.88 -6.56 -0.10
CA PRO A 15 1.68 -5.73 1.07
C PRO A 15 0.25 -5.95 1.59
N SER A 16 0.11 -6.39 2.82
CA SER A 16 -1.20 -6.39 3.45
C SER A 16 -1.65 -4.94 3.60
N GLY A 17 -2.96 -4.68 3.44
CA GLY A 17 -3.49 -3.33 3.70
C GLY A 17 -3.18 -2.84 5.12
N THR A 18 -2.96 -3.75 6.07
CA THR A 18 -2.50 -3.43 7.43
C THR A 18 -1.11 -2.82 7.44
N ILE A 19 -0.16 -3.39 6.69
CA ILE A 19 1.20 -2.86 6.59
C ILE A 19 1.19 -1.47 5.93
N ILE A 20 0.43 -1.31 4.86
CA ILE A 20 0.30 -0.01 4.17
C ILE A 20 -0.21 1.06 5.14
N ARG A 21 -1.26 0.75 5.92
CA ARG A 21 -1.80 1.70 6.90
C ARG A 21 -0.79 2.05 7.99
N GLN A 22 -0.03 1.08 8.49
CA GLN A 22 1.02 1.33 9.49
C GLN A 22 2.12 2.25 8.94
N LEU A 23 2.55 2.07 7.70
CA LEU A 23 3.53 2.95 7.06
C LEU A 23 2.99 4.39 6.96
N LEU A 24 1.77 4.55 6.46
CA LEU A 24 1.13 5.85 6.33
C LEU A 24 0.93 6.54 7.69
N GLN A 25 0.58 5.79 8.75
CA GLN A 25 0.47 6.32 10.12
C GLN A 25 1.81 6.79 10.70
N LYS A 26 2.92 6.18 10.27
CA LYS A 26 4.28 6.61 10.66
C LYS A 26 4.80 7.79 9.83
N GLY A 27 4.05 8.22 8.80
CA GLY A 27 4.51 9.22 7.84
C GLY A 27 5.54 8.67 6.85
N GLU A 28 5.65 7.34 6.72
CA GLU A 28 6.55 6.69 5.77
C GLU A 28 5.87 6.50 4.41
N VAL A 29 6.63 6.76 3.34
CA VAL A 29 6.14 6.62 1.96
C VAL A 29 6.05 5.14 1.59
N VAL A 30 4.93 4.73 1.00
CA VAL A 30 4.70 3.37 0.53
C VAL A 30 5.53 3.13 -0.75
N PRO A 31 6.08 1.92 -0.97
CA PRO A 31 6.83 1.61 -2.19
C PRO A 31 6.04 1.92 -3.47
N ASP A 32 6.73 2.44 -4.48
CA ASP A 32 6.17 2.87 -5.77
C ASP A 32 5.56 1.71 -6.59
N THR A 33 6.05 0.50 -6.38
CA THR A 33 5.50 -0.76 -6.92
C THR A 33 4.10 -1.06 -6.39
N ILE A 34 3.67 -0.41 -5.31
CA ILE A 34 2.38 -0.62 -4.63
C ILE A 34 1.49 0.60 -4.79
N MET A 35 2.02 1.79 -4.52
CA MET A 35 1.27 3.03 -4.50
C MET A 35 2.10 4.14 -5.13
N ARG A 36 1.47 4.96 -5.97
CA ARG A 36 2.13 6.12 -6.55
C ARG A 36 2.63 7.06 -5.45
N PRO A 37 3.86 7.61 -5.54
CA PRO A 37 4.43 8.46 -4.49
C PRO A 37 3.56 9.67 -4.13
N GLU A 38 2.93 10.31 -5.12
CA GLU A 38 2.06 11.48 -4.93
C GLU A 38 0.84 11.16 -4.06
N ILE A 39 0.31 9.95 -4.16
CA ILE A 39 -0.83 9.50 -3.35
C ILE A 39 -0.37 9.24 -1.92
N SER A 40 0.77 8.56 -1.74
CA SER A 40 1.33 8.33 -0.41
C SER A 40 1.55 9.64 0.33
N GLN A 41 2.13 10.64 -0.33
CA GLN A 41 2.38 11.95 0.23
C GLN A 41 1.09 12.67 0.62
N LEU A 42 0.08 12.66 -0.25
CA LEU A 42 -1.21 13.27 0.03
C LEU A 42 -1.90 12.63 1.25
N LEU A 43 -1.88 11.30 1.34
CA LEU A 43 -2.46 10.58 2.47
C LEU A 43 -1.74 10.85 3.79
N ILE A 44 -0.41 10.96 3.77
CA ILE A 44 0.39 11.34 4.93
C ILE A 44 0.05 12.77 5.38
N GLN A 45 -0.07 13.71 4.44
CA GLN A 45 -0.41 15.10 4.73
C GLN A 45 -1.83 15.26 5.29
N GLN A 46 -2.78 14.45 4.82
CA GLN A 46 -4.16 14.50 5.30
C GLN A 46 -4.30 14.06 6.77
N GLY A 47 -3.39 13.22 7.28
CA GLY A 47 -3.34 12.79 8.68
C GLY A 47 -4.46 11.83 9.11
N ASN A 48 -5.58 11.78 8.39
CA ASN A 48 -6.63 10.79 8.55
C ASN A 48 -6.88 10.01 7.26
N ILE A 49 -6.47 8.75 7.29
CA ILE A 49 -6.51 7.78 6.18
C ILE A 49 -7.77 6.90 6.19
N PHE A 50 -8.67 7.08 7.16
CA PHE A 50 -9.91 6.31 7.27
C PHE A 50 -11.13 7.16 6.91
N VAL A 51 -12.02 6.58 6.10
CA VAL A 51 -13.35 7.14 5.82
C VAL A 51 -14.27 6.77 6.98
N GLN A 52 -15.00 7.74 7.53
CA GLN A 52 -16.00 7.55 8.59
C GLN A 52 -17.33 7.05 8.02
#